data_AF-A0A0M3J500-F1
#
_entry.id   AF-A0A0M3J500-F1
#
_cell.length_a   1.000
_cell.length_b   1.000
_cell.length_c   1.000
_cell.angle_alpha   90.00
_cell.angle_beta   90.00
_cell.angle_gamma   90.00
#
_symmetry.space_group_name_H-M   'P 1'
#
loop_
_entity.id
_entity.type
_entity.pdbx_description
1 polymer ?
#
loop_
_entity_poly.entity_id
_entity_poly.type
_entity_poly.pdbx_seq_one_letter_code
_entity_poly.pdbx_strand_id
1 'polypeptide(L)'
;MLSRLYRFTPIHRIVRSLRSTANTVIHESASASSSEAIAVEEDLDFNKPHTVVCKNGTIACWHPEEEFPYEHTRPIDLGQLRKEQSKLVSSVLKEEVVLESERSRMRKGPDNSELKEIFYTNKNEWYT
;
A
#
# COMPACT_ATOMS: atom_id res chain seq x y z
N MET A 1 -13.41 -5.51 -33.75
CA MET A 1 -13.95 -6.20 -32.55
C MET A 1 -12.79 -6.81 -31.80
N LEU A 2 -12.57 -6.40 -30.54
CA LEU A 2 -11.98 -7.15 -29.42
C LEU A 2 -11.51 -6.15 -28.34
N SER A 3 -12.41 -5.87 -27.40
CA SER A 3 -12.19 -5.07 -26.20
C SER A 3 -11.58 -5.96 -25.10
N ARG A 4 -10.35 -5.67 -24.66
CA ARG A 4 -9.77 -6.24 -23.42
C ARG A 4 -9.98 -5.27 -22.26
N LEU A 5 -10.99 -5.56 -21.45
CA LEU A 5 -11.18 -4.98 -20.12
C LEU A 5 -10.13 -5.57 -19.17
N TYR A 6 -9.22 -4.74 -18.65
CA TYR A 6 -8.39 -5.13 -17.52
C TYR A 6 -9.26 -5.12 -16.26
N ARG A 7 -9.63 -6.31 -15.78
CA ARG A 7 -10.25 -6.51 -14.47
C ARG A 7 -9.17 -6.50 -13.40
N PHE A 8 -9.25 -5.54 -12.50
CA PHE A 8 -8.49 -5.52 -11.26
C PHE A 8 -9.06 -6.62 -10.34
N THR A 9 -8.29 -7.66 -10.04
CA THR A 9 -8.69 -8.69 -9.06
C THR A 9 -8.19 -8.27 -7.69
N PRO A 10 -9.06 -8.07 -6.69
CA PRO A 10 -8.62 -7.84 -5.32
C PRO A 10 -8.09 -9.15 -4.71
N ILE A 11 -7.01 -9.03 -3.95
CA ILE A 11 -6.37 -10.13 -3.23
C ILE A 11 -7.34 -10.64 -2.17
N HIS A 12 -7.81 -11.88 -2.33
CA HIS A 12 -8.68 -12.55 -1.35
C HIS A 12 -7.95 -12.69 -0.01
N ARG A 13 -8.49 -12.04 1.03
CA ARG A 13 -8.09 -12.24 2.42
C ARG A 13 -8.56 -13.63 2.86
N ILE A 14 -7.62 -14.57 3.02
CA ILE A 14 -7.89 -15.90 3.56
C ILE A 14 -8.18 -15.76 5.05
N VAL A 15 -9.45 -15.88 5.44
CA VAL A 15 -9.86 -15.96 6.83
C VAL A 15 -9.73 -17.44 7.25
N ARG A 16 -8.66 -17.78 7.98
CA ARG A 16 -8.53 -19.12 8.58
C ARG A 16 -9.51 -19.23 9.73
N SER A 17 -10.65 -19.87 9.47
CA SER A 17 -11.61 -20.32 10.48
C SER A 17 -10.97 -21.42 11.33
N LEU A 18 -10.46 -21.08 12.51
CA LEU A 18 -10.13 -22.06 13.53
C LEU A 18 -11.43 -22.53 14.20
N ARG A 19 -11.93 -23.70 13.79
CA ARG A 19 -12.95 -24.41 14.57
C ARG A 19 -12.26 -24.95 15.83
N SER A 20 -12.52 -24.32 16.97
CA SER A 20 -12.13 -24.84 18.28
C SER A 20 -13.13 -25.92 18.70
N THR A 21 -12.77 -27.19 18.53
CA THR A 21 -13.43 -28.29 19.24
C THR A 21 -12.88 -28.34 20.66
N ALA A 22 -13.57 -27.67 21.58
CA ALA A 22 -13.35 -27.87 23.01
C ALA A 22 -14.22 -29.05 23.48
N ASN A 23 -13.61 -30.23 23.57
CA ASN A 23 -14.07 -31.26 24.50
C ASN A 23 -13.20 -31.12 25.75
N THR A 24 -13.77 -30.67 26.86
CA THR A 24 -13.14 -30.84 28.17
C THR A 24 -14.21 -31.14 29.19
N VAL A 25 -14.00 -32.30 29.82
CA VAL A 25 -14.80 -32.94 30.86
C VAL A 25 -14.93 -31.99 32.05
N ILE A 26 -16.17 -31.80 32.49
CA ILE A 26 -16.50 -31.10 33.73
C ILE A 26 -16.14 -32.05 34.88
N HIS A 27 -15.25 -31.62 35.78
CA HIS A 27 -15.26 -32.13 37.14
C HIS A 27 -15.36 -30.96 38.11
N GLU A 28 -16.46 -31.03 38.84
CA GLU A 28 -16.97 -30.15 39.87
C GLU A 28 -16.07 -30.12 41.12
N SER A 29 -15.91 -28.96 41.75
CA SER A 29 -16.15 -28.70 43.19
C SER A 29 -15.34 -27.50 43.73
N ALA A 30 -15.99 -26.76 44.64
CA ALA A 30 -15.46 -25.87 45.69
C ALA A 30 -15.37 -24.35 45.44
N SER A 31 -16.52 -23.69 45.70
CA SER A 31 -16.72 -22.55 46.63
C SER A 31 -15.57 -21.57 46.93
N ALA A 32 -15.77 -20.27 46.62
CA ALA A 32 -16.09 -19.21 47.60
C ALA A 32 -15.82 -17.79 47.02
N SER A 33 -16.62 -16.85 47.53
CA SER A 33 -16.52 -15.39 47.40
C SER A 33 -17.10 -14.76 46.12
N SER A 34 -18.40 -14.51 46.19
CA SER A 34 -19.13 -13.55 45.37
C SER A 34 -18.56 -12.15 45.56
N SER A 35 -17.80 -11.71 44.55
CA SER A 35 -17.81 -10.34 44.10
C SER A 35 -18.01 -10.45 42.59
N GLU A 36 -19.27 -10.30 42.17
CA GLU A 36 -19.67 -10.31 40.77
C GLU A 36 -18.70 -9.43 39.98
N ALA A 37 -17.85 -10.06 39.18
CA ALA A 37 -17.14 -9.35 38.13
C ALA A 37 -18.24 -8.91 37.17
N ILE A 38 -18.69 -7.66 37.34
CA ILE A 38 -19.51 -6.98 36.35
C ILE A 38 -18.65 -7.00 35.09
N ALA A 39 -18.94 -7.95 34.19
CA ALA A 39 -18.50 -7.89 32.82
C ALA A 39 -19.22 -6.68 32.23
N VAL A 40 -18.63 -5.50 32.44
CA VAL A 40 -18.92 -4.36 31.59
C VAL A 40 -18.34 -4.80 30.26
N GLU A 41 -19.21 -5.31 29.39
CA GLU A 41 -18.94 -5.46 27.96
C GLU A 41 -18.71 -4.02 27.46
N GLU A 42 -17.52 -3.48 27.71
CA GLU A 42 -17.08 -2.25 27.10
C GLU A 42 -16.86 -2.59 25.64
N ASP A 43 -17.77 -2.12 24.78
CA ASP A 43 -17.63 -2.23 23.33
C ASP A 43 -16.26 -1.65 22.92
N LEU A 44 -15.31 -2.53 22.62
CA LEU A 44 -13.95 -2.12 22.25
C LEU A 44 -13.97 -1.38 20.91
N ASP A 45 -13.69 -0.09 20.95
CA ASP A 45 -13.61 0.77 19.77
C ASP A 45 -12.27 0.58 19.05
N PHE A 46 -12.20 -0.35 18.10
CA PHE A 46 -10.98 -0.66 17.34
C PHE A 46 -10.45 0.49 16.46
N ASN A 47 -11.11 1.65 16.39
CA ASN A 47 -10.54 2.85 15.77
C ASN A 47 -9.51 3.55 16.67
N LYS A 48 -9.33 3.11 17.91
CA LYS A 48 -8.34 3.64 18.85
C LYS A 48 -7.21 2.65 19.08
N PRO A 49 -6.00 3.11 19.43
CA PRO A 49 -4.92 2.23 19.83
C PRO A 49 -5.25 1.52 21.14
N HIS A 50 -4.91 0.24 21.24
CA HIS A 50 -5.11 -0.57 22.43
C HIS A 50 -3.83 -1.32 22.81
N THR A 51 -3.64 -1.56 24.10
CA THR A 51 -2.54 -2.40 24.59
C THR A 51 -3.08 -3.32 25.67
N VAL A 52 -2.77 -4.60 25.54
CA VAL A 52 -3.17 -5.63 26.50
C VAL A 52 -1.95 -6.42 26.96
N VAL A 53 -1.95 -6.79 28.24
CA VAL A 53 -0.96 -7.70 28.81
C VAL A 53 -1.60 -9.08 28.93
N CYS A 54 -1.05 -10.04 28.19
CA CYS A 54 -1.49 -11.42 28.22
C CYS A 54 -1.06 -12.09 29.54
N LYS A 55 -1.78 -13.14 29.94
CA LYS A 55 -1.51 -13.90 31.18
C LYS A 55 -0.11 -14.51 31.26
N ASN A 56 0.51 -14.76 30.10
CA ASN A 56 1.88 -15.26 29.97
C ASN A 56 2.93 -14.13 30.02
N GLY A 57 2.54 -12.88 30.32
CA GLY A 57 3.41 -11.72 30.35
C GLY A 57 3.73 -11.11 28.97
N THR A 58 3.18 -11.63 27.87
CA THR A 58 3.34 -11.03 26.55
C THR A 58 2.49 -9.76 26.44
N ILE A 59 3.04 -8.71 25.84
CA ILE A 59 2.31 -7.48 25.56
C ILE A 59 1.84 -7.52 24.10
N ALA A 60 0.55 -7.31 23.87
CA ALA A 60 -0.02 -7.16 22.53
C ALA A 60 -0.55 -5.74 22.35
N CYS A 61 -0.22 -5.12 21.21
CA CYS A 61 -0.62 -3.77 20.87
C CYS A 61 -1.41 -3.77 19.56
N TRP A 62 -2.55 -3.08 19.55
CA TRP A 62 -3.32 -2.75 18.37
C TRP A 62 -3.12 -1.27 18.03
N HIS A 63 -2.74 -0.98 16.80
CA HIS A 63 -2.64 0.38 16.28
C HIS A 63 -3.38 0.42 14.93
N PRO A 64 -4.57 1.06 14.86
CA PRO A 64 -5.24 1.24 13.58
C PRO A 64 -4.43 2.16 12.67
N GLU A 65 -4.52 1.95 11.35
CA GLU A 65 -3.92 2.84 10.36
C GLU A 65 -4.72 4.14 10.29
N GLU A 66 -4.03 5.28 10.30
CA GLU A 66 -4.65 6.59 10.11
C GLU A 66 -4.76 6.88 8.61
N GLU A 67 -5.98 7.12 8.13
CA GLU A 67 -6.20 7.50 6.73
C GLU A 67 -5.63 8.90 6.47
N PHE A 68 -4.99 9.09 5.31
CA PHE A 68 -4.51 10.42 4.92
C PHE A 68 -5.70 11.34 4.57
N PRO A 69 -5.86 12.51 5.22
CA PRO A 69 -6.98 13.41 4.96
C PRO A 69 -7.02 13.92 3.51
N TYR A 70 -8.21 13.93 2.91
CA TYR A 70 -8.37 14.36 1.52
C TYR A 70 -7.99 15.83 1.32
N GLU A 71 -8.27 16.68 2.31
CA GLU A 71 -7.99 18.13 2.32
C GLU A 71 -6.48 18.42 2.25
N HIS A 72 -5.63 17.45 2.58
CA HIS A 72 -4.17 17.55 2.48
C HIS A 72 -3.62 17.03 1.16
N THR A 73 -4.48 16.55 0.26
CA THR A 73 -4.09 16.14 -1.09
C THR A 73 -4.07 17.36 -2.04
N ARG A 74 -3.36 17.22 -3.15
CA ARG A 74 -3.42 18.19 -4.26
C ARG A 74 -4.09 17.53 -5.46
N PRO A 75 -4.91 18.27 -6.24
CA PRO A 75 -5.49 17.73 -7.46
C PRO A 75 -4.40 17.42 -8.48
N ILE A 76 -4.63 16.38 -9.28
CA ILE A 76 -3.76 16.02 -10.40
C ILE A 76 -4.06 16.95 -11.58
N ASP A 77 -3.05 17.67 -12.09
CA ASP A 77 -3.21 18.52 -13.28
C ASP A 77 -3.24 17.68 -14.57
N LEU A 78 -4.44 17.32 -15.00
CA LEU A 78 -4.68 16.59 -16.25
C LEU A 78 -4.27 17.40 -17.50
N GLY A 79 -4.30 18.74 -17.41
CA GLY A 79 -3.89 19.62 -18.50
C GLY A 79 -2.39 19.56 -18.72
N GLN A 80 -1.60 19.56 -17.65
CA GLN A 80 -0.16 19.34 -17.71
C GLN A 80 0.18 17.97 -18.30
N LEU A 81 -0.46 16.90 -17.83
CA LEU A 81 -0.24 15.54 -18.36
C LEU A 81 -0.50 15.44 -19.86
N ARG A 82 -1.56 16.09 -20.35
CA ARG A 82 -1.86 16.14 -21.79
C ARG A 82 -0.82 16.93 -22.57
N LYS A 83 -0.34 18.06 -22.02
CA LYS A 83 0.69 18.88 -22.65
C LYS A 83 2.01 18.12 -22.77
N GLU A 84 2.43 17.42 -21.71
CA GLU A 84 3.64 16.59 -21.72
C GLU A 84 3.57 15.50 -22.79
N GLN A 85 2.44 14.80 -22.92
CA GLN A 85 2.22 13.84 -24.02
C GLN A 85 2.31 14.50 -25.41
N SER A 86 1.69 15.68 -25.58
CA SER A 86 1.74 16.42 -26.84
C SER A 86 3.11 17.00 -27.18
N LYS A 87 3.98 17.26 -26.19
CA LYS A 87 5.35 17.72 -26.44
C LYS A 87 6.22 16.61 -27.04
N LEU A 88 5.94 15.35 -26.70
CA LEU A 88 6.67 14.21 -27.25
C LEU A 88 6.26 13.92 -28.69
N VAL A 89 4.98 14.12 -29.03
CA VAL A 89 4.45 13.91 -30.38
C VAL A 89 4.18 15.27 -31.03
N SER A 90 5.16 15.81 -31.76
CA SER A 90 4.93 17.01 -32.56
C SER A 90 3.81 16.74 -33.57
N SER A 91 2.94 17.73 -33.81
CA SER A 91 1.78 17.58 -34.72
C SER A 91 2.15 17.19 -36.16
N VAL A 92 3.44 17.27 -36.51
CA VAL A 92 4.00 16.94 -37.82
C VAL A 92 4.47 15.49 -37.90
N LEU A 93 4.84 14.87 -36.77
CA LEU A 93 5.40 13.52 -36.74
C LEU A 93 4.33 12.51 -36.33
N LYS A 94 4.30 11.38 -37.05
CA LYS A 94 3.49 10.22 -36.64
C LYS A 94 4.05 9.64 -35.35
N GLU A 95 3.17 9.26 -34.44
CA GLU A 95 3.51 8.63 -33.15
C GLU A 95 4.51 7.47 -33.30
N GLU A 96 4.37 6.65 -34.34
CA GLU A 96 5.28 5.54 -34.66
C GLU A 96 6.74 5.95 -34.84
N VAL A 97 7.00 7.13 -35.44
CA VAL A 97 8.36 7.64 -35.66
C VAL A 97 9.00 8.09 -34.36
N VAL A 98 8.20 8.71 -33.48
CA VAL A 98 8.65 9.11 -32.14
C VAL A 98 8.99 7.86 -31.32
N LEU A 99 8.12 6.85 -31.33
CA LEU A 99 8.33 5.59 -30.61
C LEU A 99 9.58 4.84 -31.07
N GLU A 100 9.88 4.81 -32.37
CA GLU A 100 11.08 4.14 -32.88
C GLU A 100 12.37 4.91 -32.51
N SER A 101 12.31 6.25 -32.50
CA SER A 101 13.42 7.08 -32.04
C SER A 101 13.71 6.88 -30.55
N GLU A 102 12.66 6.79 -29.72
CA GLU A 102 12.78 6.52 -28.28
C GLU A 102 13.29 5.11 -28.03
N ARG A 103 12.81 4.10 -28.76
CA ARG A 103 13.34 2.72 -28.69
C ARG A 103 14.84 2.68 -29.00
N SER A 104 15.28 3.44 -30.00
CA SER A 104 16.69 3.54 -30.37
C SER A 104 17.51 4.23 -29.28
N ARG A 105 16.99 5.31 -28.67
CA ARG A 105 17.61 5.96 -27.49
C ARG A 105 17.71 5.02 -26.30
N MET A 106 16.65 4.25 -26.01
CA MET A 106 16.64 3.28 -24.91
C MET A 106 17.71 2.19 -25.07
N ARG A 107 18.05 1.78 -26.30
CA ARG A 107 19.11 0.80 -26.56
C ARG A 107 20.51 1.33 -26.28
N LYS A 108 20.77 2.60 -26.59
CA LYS A 108 22.07 3.24 -26.40
C LYS A 108 22.27 3.77 -24.98
N GLY A 109 21.17 4.15 -24.32
CA GLY A 109 21.20 4.84 -23.05
C GLY A 109 21.46 6.36 -23.19
N PRO A 110 21.14 7.14 -22.15
CA PRO A 110 21.44 8.57 -22.08
C PRO A 110 22.94 8.81 -21.99
N ASP A 111 23.38 9.99 -22.43
CA ASP A 111 24.78 10.40 -22.29
C ASP A 111 25.12 10.74 -20.83
N ASN A 112 26.40 10.65 -20.44
CA ASN A 112 26.84 10.99 -19.08
C ASN A 112 26.52 12.44 -18.70
N SER A 113 26.48 13.36 -19.68
CA SER A 113 26.06 14.74 -19.46
C SER A 113 24.57 14.86 -19.12
N GLU A 114 23.71 14.10 -19.79
CA GLU A 114 22.27 14.02 -19.54
C GLU A 114 21.99 13.40 -18.15
N LEU A 115 22.73 12.35 -17.78
CA LEU A 115 22.66 11.75 -16.46
C LEU A 115 23.01 12.76 -15.35
N LYS A 116 24.06 13.55 -15.56
CA LYS A 116 24.46 14.59 -14.63
C LYS A 116 23.35 15.62 -14.39
N GLU A 117 22.65 16.03 -15.44
CA GLU A 117 21.58 17.02 -15.37
C GLU A 117 20.32 16.45 -14.69
N ILE A 118 19.92 15.22 -15.04
CA ILE A 118 18.73 14.57 -14.48
C ILE A 118 18.89 14.28 -12.99
N PHE A 119 20.05 13.77 -12.58
CA PHE A 119 20.29 13.34 -11.19
C PHE A 119 20.94 14.41 -10.31
N TYR A 120 21.25 15.59 -10.87
CA TYR A 120 21.96 16.66 -10.18
C TYR A 120 23.29 16.21 -9.57
N THR A 121 24.02 15.33 -10.28
CA THR A 121 25.27 14.74 -9.81
C THR A 121 26.51 15.45 -10.35
N ASN A 122 27.71 15.03 -9.92
CA ASN A 122 28.96 15.50 -10.52
C ASN A 122 29.31 14.69 -11.79
N LYS A 123 30.14 15.29 -12.67
CA LYS A 123 30.53 14.70 -13.94
C LYS A 123 31.31 13.38 -13.79
N ASN A 124 31.96 13.14 -12.64
CA ASN A 124 32.86 12.00 -12.46
C ASN A 124 32.14 10.70 -12.06
N GLU A 125 30.88 10.75 -11.66
CA GLU A 125 30.16 9.60 -11.07
C GLU A 125 29.83 8.52 -12.09
N TRP A 126 29.83 8.85 -13.39
CA TRP A 126 29.38 7.98 -14.48
C TRP A 126 30.51 7.52 -15.42
N TYR A 127 31.77 7.79 -15.07
CA TYR A 127 32.94 7.27 -15.79
C TYR A 127 33.51 6.06 -15.05
N THR A 128 33.80 4.98 -15.78
CA THR A 128 34.50 3.78 -15.26
C THR A 128 35.96 3.81 -15.66
#